data_AF-A0A7K7WC24-F1
#
_entry.id   AF-A0A7K7WC24-F1
#
_cell.length_a   1.000
_cell.length_b   1.000
_cell.length_c   1.000
_cell.angle_alpha   90.00
_cell.angle_beta   90.00
_cell.angle_gamma   90.00
#
_symmetry.space_group_name_H-M   'P 1'
#
loop_
_entity.id
_entity.type
_entity.pdbx_description
1 polymer ?
#
loop_
_entity_poly.entity_id
_entity_poly.type
_entity_poly.pdbx_seq_one_letter_code
_entity_poly.pdbx_strand_id
1 'polypeptide(L)'
;ACACHPLGSATLPLGPRTFCDPSNGDCPCKPGVAGPRCDRCLLGYWGFGPYGCRPCDCARRCDPLTGDCLSGADADWQHQVPPFQPVLNDSEPAWGWEDEQGFSALRHSGKCECKEQALGNPKAFCGMKYTYVIKTKILSAHDKGSHAEVNVKIKKVLKSTKLKILRGKRTLYPESWTNRGCTCPILNPGLEYLVAGHEDVRTGRLVVNMKSFVQQWKSALGRKVLEILKRDCN
;
A
#
# COMPACT_ATOMS: atom_id res chain seq x y z
N ALA A 1 -10.49 23.32 4.84
CA ALA A 1 -11.28 23.74 3.66
C ALA A 1 -10.97 22.78 2.51
N CYS A 2 -11.99 22.38 1.76
CA CYS A 2 -11.86 21.50 0.60
C CYS A 2 -11.10 22.22 -0.52
N ALA A 3 -9.93 21.73 -0.92
CA ALA A 3 -9.07 22.45 -1.86
C ALA A 3 -8.60 21.56 -3.02
N CYS A 4 -9.46 20.68 -3.51
CA CYS A 4 -9.12 19.71 -4.55
C CYS A 4 -8.68 20.37 -5.87
N HIS A 5 -7.63 19.83 -6.49
CA HIS A 5 -7.11 20.31 -7.75
C HIS A 5 -8.06 19.90 -8.89
N PRO A 6 -8.62 20.86 -9.65
CA PRO A 6 -9.71 20.57 -10.60
C PRO A 6 -9.32 19.57 -11.70
N LEU A 7 -8.06 19.59 -12.15
CA LEU A 7 -7.57 18.65 -13.18
C LEU A 7 -7.27 17.25 -12.64
N GLY A 8 -6.76 17.16 -11.41
CA GLY A 8 -6.27 15.90 -10.84
C GLY A 8 -7.29 15.19 -9.98
N SER A 9 -8.40 15.84 -9.62
CA SER A 9 -9.50 15.24 -8.88
C SER A 9 -10.53 14.59 -9.79
N ALA A 10 -11.03 13.42 -9.39
CA ALA A 10 -12.04 12.68 -10.11
C ALA A 10 -13.42 13.33 -9.95
N THR A 11 -14.18 13.41 -11.04
CA THR A 11 -15.58 13.82 -11.04
C THR A 11 -16.44 12.63 -10.60
N LEU A 12 -17.18 12.77 -9.50
CA LEU A 12 -18.12 11.74 -9.06
C LEU A 12 -19.41 11.78 -9.90
N PRO A 13 -20.10 10.65 -10.08
CA PRO A 13 -21.27 10.54 -10.95
C PRO A 13 -22.51 11.34 -10.51
N LEU A 14 -22.43 12.11 -9.42
CA LEU A 14 -23.55 12.85 -8.82
C LEU A 14 -23.49 14.38 -9.05
N GLY A 15 -22.67 14.88 -9.97
CA GLY A 15 -22.74 16.27 -10.44
C GLY A 15 -21.38 16.93 -10.70
N PRO A 16 -21.37 18.16 -11.24
CA PRO A 16 -20.18 18.82 -11.79
C PRO A 16 -19.26 19.46 -10.74
N ARG A 17 -19.18 18.92 -9.51
CA ARG A 17 -18.34 19.47 -8.44
C ARG A 17 -17.43 18.42 -7.81
N THR A 18 -16.16 18.79 -7.65
CA THR A 18 -15.14 18.02 -6.93
C THR A 18 -15.49 17.98 -5.44
N PHE A 19 -16.12 16.87 -5.00
CA PHE A 19 -16.40 16.64 -3.59
C PHE A 19 -15.17 16.05 -2.90
N CYS A 20 -14.69 16.69 -1.83
CA CYS A 20 -13.83 16.02 -0.85
C CYS A 20 -14.68 15.36 0.23
N ASP A 21 -14.12 14.36 0.90
CA ASP A 21 -14.76 13.73 2.05
C ASP A 21 -14.92 14.77 3.18
N PRO A 22 -16.15 15.01 3.68
CA PRO A 22 -16.42 16.02 4.71
C PRO A 22 -15.80 15.68 6.07
N SER A 23 -15.40 14.42 6.29
CA SER A 23 -14.87 13.92 7.56
C SER A 23 -13.38 14.23 7.73
N ASN A 24 -12.62 14.26 6.63
CA ASN A 24 -11.16 14.40 6.66
C ASN A 24 -10.60 15.38 5.61
N GLY A 25 -11.43 15.88 4.69
CA GLY A 25 -11.03 16.80 3.63
C GLY A 25 -10.29 16.15 2.45
N ASP A 26 -10.29 14.81 2.35
CA ASP A 26 -9.58 14.10 1.28
C ASP A 26 -10.28 14.22 -0.06
N CYS A 27 -9.51 14.49 -1.11
CA CYS A 27 -9.98 14.61 -2.48
C CYS A 27 -9.90 13.27 -3.21
N PRO A 28 -10.95 12.85 -3.94
CA PRO A 28 -10.85 11.71 -4.84
C PRO A 28 -9.95 12.08 -6.02
N CYS A 29 -8.81 11.41 -6.19
CA CYS A 29 -7.86 11.68 -7.27
C CYS A 29 -8.13 10.82 -8.51
N LYS A 30 -7.82 11.35 -9.70
CA LYS A 30 -7.79 10.62 -10.97
C LYS A 30 -6.68 9.57 -10.97
N PRO A 31 -6.72 8.56 -11.87
CA PRO A 31 -5.67 7.55 -11.97
C PRO A 31 -4.28 8.17 -12.13
N GLY A 32 -3.30 7.64 -11.39
CA GLY A 32 -1.93 8.12 -11.44
C GLY A 32 -1.67 9.45 -10.71
N VAL A 33 -2.69 10.09 -10.14
CA VAL A 33 -2.56 11.37 -9.42
C VAL A 33 -2.53 11.13 -7.90
N ALA A 34 -1.67 11.86 -7.22
CA ALA A 34 -1.41 11.78 -5.79
C ALA A 34 -1.36 13.17 -5.15
N GLY A 35 -1.18 13.19 -3.82
CA GLY A 35 -1.12 14.40 -3.01
C GLY A 35 -2.45 14.72 -2.31
N PRO A 36 -2.40 15.51 -1.22
CA PRO A 36 -3.58 15.84 -0.41
C PRO A 36 -4.64 16.63 -1.18
N ARG A 37 -4.24 17.26 -2.30
CA ARG A 37 -5.10 18.04 -3.18
C ARG A 37 -5.21 17.44 -4.59
N CYS A 38 -4.66 16.24 -4.84
CA CYS A 38 -4.56 15.66 -6.18
C CYS A 38 -3.81 16.55 -7.20
N ASP A 39 -2.68 17.13 -6.78
CA ASP A 39 -1.95 18.18 -7.50
C ASP A 39 -0.66 17.70 -8.17
N ARG A 40 -0.32 16.42 -8.06
CA ARG A 40 0.91 15.84 -8.63
C ARG A 40 0.72 14.40 -9.06
N CYS A 41 1.59 13.89 -9.91
CA CYS A 41 1.61 12.46 -10.22
C CYS A 41 2.12 11.61 -9.05
N LEU A 42 1.61 10.39 -8.95
CA LEU A 42 2.17 9.35 -8.11
C LEU A 42 3.60 9.04 -8.55
N LEU A 43 4.44 8.53 -7.64
CA LEU A 43 5.77 8.05 -8.01
C LEU A 43 5.67 6.93 -9.07
N GLY A 44 6.47 7.05 -10.12
CA GLY A 44 6.39 6.17 -11.30
C GLY A 44 5.27 6.51 -12.27
N TYR A 45 4.67 7.70 -12.15
CA TYR A 45 3.71 8.25 -13.10
C TYR A 45 4.16 9.63 -13.58
N TRP A 46 3.79 10.01 -14.80
CA TRP A 46 4.18 11.24 -15.46
C TRP A 46 3.03 11.86 -16.27
N GLY A 47 3.23 13.12 -16.69
CA GLY A 47 2.32 13.79 -17.61
C GLY A 47 0.98 14.17 -16.98
N PHE A 48 1.03 14.93 -15.87
CA PHE A 48 -0.16 15.44 -15.19
C PHE A 48 -1.09 16.19 -16.15
N GLY A 49 -2.32 15.72 -16.30
CA GLY A 49 -3.27 16.31 -17.23
C GLY A 49 -4.73 16.02 -16.92
N PRO A 50 -5.65 16.36 -17.83
CA PRO A 50 -7.10 16.21 -17.62
C PRO A 50 -7.54 14.75 -17.47
N TYR A 51 -6.72 13.78 -17.89
CA TYR A 51 -6.99 12.35 -17.74
C TYR A 51 -6.27 11.70 -16.54
N GLY A 52 -5.58 12.49 -15.71
CA GLY A 52 -4.71 11.99 -14.65
C GLY A 52 -3.25 11.93 -15.07
N CYS A 53 -2.50 10.95 -14.59
CA CYS A 53 -1.11 10.70 -14.98
C CYS A 53 -0.93 9.32 -15.60
N ARG A 54 0.07 9.19 -16.46
CA ARG A 54 0.42 7.94 -17.15
C ARG A 54 1.50 7.19 -16.38
N PRO A 55 1.47 5.85 -16.33
CA PRO A 55 2.56 5.09 -15.75
C PRO A 55 3.83 5.30 -16.57
N CYS A 56 4.97 5.23 -15.90
CA CYS A 56 6.27 5.30 -16.56
C CYS A 56 6.70 3.93 -17.06
N ASP A 57 7.35 3.92 -18.22
CA ASP A 57 7.87 2.71 -18.85
C ASP A 57 9.34 2.48 -18.49
N CYS A 58 9.66 2.66 -17.21
CA CYS A 58 11.03 2.66 -16.69
C CYS A 58 11.12 1.72 -15.48
N ALA A 59 12.20 0.95 -15.37
CA ALA A 59 12.41 0.00 -14.28
C ALA A 59 12.58 0.63 -12.87
N ARG A 60 12.82 1.94 -12.77
CA ARG A 60 13.09 2.62 -11.49
C ARG A 60 12.29 3.89 -11.25
N ARG A 61 12.61 4.97 -11.96
CA ARG A 61 11.95 6.26 -11.82
C ARG A 61 12.04 7.02 -13.13
N CYS A 62 11.06 7.88 -13.33
CA CYS A 62 10.90 8.76 -14.47
C CYS A 62 10.71 10.19 -14.00
N ASP A 63 10.97 11.13 -14.89
CA ASP A 63 10.62 12.51 -14.72
C ASP A 63 9.09 12.65 -14.69
N PRO A 64 8.50 13.32 -13.69
CA PRO A 64 7.04 13.42 -13.54
C PRO A 64 6.38 14.32 -14.59
N LEU A 65 7.14 15.14 -15.33
CA LEU A 65 6.63 16.01 -16.38
C LEU A 65 6.82 15.39 -17.77
N THR A 66 8.02 14.89 -18.07
CA THR A 66 8.37 14.38 -19.41
C THR A 66 8.22 12.87 -19.55
N GLY A 67 8.25 12.12 -18.43
CA GLY A 67 8.26 10.66 -18.44
C GLY A 67 9.63 10.05 -18.70
N ASP A 68 10.67 10.86 -18.88
CA ASP A 68 12.03 10.39 -19.19
C ASP A 68 12.60 9.59 -18.03
N CYS A 69 13.23 8.45 -18.31
CA CYS A 69 13.82 7.65 -17.25
C CYS A 69 14.96 8.41 -16.56
N LEU A 70 14.84 8.61 -15.25
CA LEU A 70 15.86 9.25 -14.43
C LEU A 70 16.93 8.20 -14.08
N SER A 71 17.82 7.97 -15.03
CA SER A 71 18.99 7.10 -14.90
C SER A 71 20.01 7.74 -13.94
N GLY A 72 19.94 7.38 -12.66
CA GLY A 72 20.94 7.79 -11.68
C GLY A 72 22.17 6.86 -11.67
N ALA A 73 23.16 7.24 -12.48
CA ALA A 73 24.62 7.01 -12.42
C ALA A 73 25.23 5.58 -12.46
N ASP A 74 26.06 5.39 -13.49
CA ASP A 74 27.24 4.53 -13.68
C ASP A 74 27.18 3.02 -13.36
N ALA A 75 26.95 2.23 -14.40
CA ALA A 75 27.75 1.05 -14.69
C ALA A 75 28.05 1.05 -16.19
N ASP A 76 29.24 1.58 -16.51
CA ASP A 76 29.95 1.35 -17.75
C ASP A 76 29.93 -0.14 -18.13
N TRP A 77 29.22 -0.48 -19.19
CA TRP A 77 29.58 -1.61 -20.03
C TRP A 77 29.65 -1.10 -21.46
N GLN A 78 30.81 -0.52 -21.77
CA GLN A 78 31.23 -0.24 -23.13
C GLN A 78 31.02 -1.47 -24.02
N HIS A 79 30.28 -1.23 -25.11
CA HIS A 79 30.41 -1.81 -26.44
C HIS A 79 31.19 -3.12 -26.59
N GLN A 80 30.47 -4.21 -26.93
CA GLN A 80 30.76 -5.00 -28.14
C GLN A 80 29.67 -6.06 -28.38
N VAL A 81 28.78 -5.83 -29.35
CA VAL A 81 28.10 -6.90 -30.10
C VAL A 81 28.09 -6.50 -31.59
N PRO A 82 28.56 -7.36 -32.53
CA PRO A 82 28.65 -7.05 -33.96
C PRO A 82 27.27 -7.10 -34.67
N PRO A 83 27.17 -6.62 -35.93
CA PRO A 83 25.89 -6.44 -36.62
C PRO A 83 25.38 -7.72 -37.35
N PHE A 84 24.12 -7.65 -37.84
CA PHE A 84 23.31 -8.59 -38.67
C PHE A 84 22.57 -9.70 -37.88
N GLN A 85 21.29 -10.07 -38.09
CA GLN A 85 20.19 -9.73 -39.03
C GLN A 85 18.84 -10.24 -38.43
N PRO A 86 17.65 -9.87 -38.99
CA PRO A 86 16.34 -10.13 -38.41
C PRO A 86 15.77 -11.51 -38.81
N VAL A 87 15.07 -12.18 -37.90
CA VAL A 87 14.16 -13.29 -38.24
C VAL A 87 12.81 -13.03 -37.58
N LEU A 88 11.82 -12.90 -38.46
CA LEU A 88 10.39 -12.75 -38.21
C LEU A 88 9.75 -14.13 -37.98
N ASN A 89 8.71 -14.17 -37.14
CA ASN A 89 7.53 -15.08 -37.08
C ASN A 89 7.30 -15.59 -35.64
N ASP A 90 6.36 -15.01 -34.89
CA ASP A 90 4.88 -15.15 -34.95
C ASP A 90 4.37 -16.38 -34.19
N SER A 91 3.80 -16.18 -32.99
CA SER A 91 2.56 -16.84 -32.52
C SER A 91 2.04 -16.29 -31.16
N GLU A 92 0.81 -15.76 -31.20
CA GLU A 92 -0.22 -15.66 -30.13
C GLU A 92 -0.14 -14.59 -29.01
N PRO A 93 -1.30 -14.17 -28.42
CA PRO A 93 -2.51 -13.71 -29.07
C PRO A 93 -3.00 -12.35 -28.50
N ALA A 94 -4.02 -11.78 -29.15
CA ALA A 94 -4.73 -10.57 -28.75
C ALA A 94 -5.79 -10.81 -27.63
N TRP A 95 -6.16 -9.70 -26.97
CA TRP A 95 -7.28 -9.46 -26.02
C TRP A 95 -7.05 -9.90 -24.56
N GLY A 96 -7.33 -9.12 -23.52
CA GLY A 96 -7.97 -7.80 -23.38
C GLY A 96 -8.20 -7.52 -21.88
N TRP A 97 -8.93 -6.43 -21.58
CA TRP A 97 -9.62 -6.10 -20.30
C TRP A 97 -8.74 -5.46 -19.21
N GLU A 98 -8.87 -4.17 -18.92
CA GLU A 98 -9.86 -3.43 -18.08
C GLU A 98 -9.26 -3.10 -16.70
N ASP A 99 -8.62 -1.92 -16.58
CA ASP A 99 -7.98 -1.44 -15.34
C ASP A 99 -8.82 -0.33 -14.67
N GLU A 100 -9.99 -0.69 -14.14
CA GLU A 100 -10.48 -0.06 -12.91
C GLU A 100 -10.05 -0.95 -11.74
N GLN A 101 -9.00 -0.57 -10.99
CA GLN A 101 -8.93 -0.78 -9.54
C GLN A 101 -7.58 -0.33 -8.96
N GLY A 102 -7.71 0.58 -7.99
CA GLY A 102 -6.76 0.96 -6.92
C GLY A 102 -5.35 0.39 -6.92
N PHE A 103 -4.40 1.31 -6.76
CA PHE A 103 -3.00 1.08 -6.43
C PHE A 103 -2.80 0.00 -5.36
N SER A 104 -2.66 -1.23 -5.83
CA SER A 104 -2.01 -2.32 -5.12
C SER A 104 -0.50 -2.15 -5.27
N ALA A 105 0.27 -2.62 -4.30
CA ALA A 105 1.74 -2.52 -4.23
C ALA A 105 2.51 -3.25 -5.35
N LEU A 106 1.88 -3.50 -6.52
CA LEU A 106 2.37 -4.36 -7.58
C LEU A 106 3.19 -3.66 -8.67
N ARG A 107 3.23 -2.31 -8.73
CA ARG A 107 4.03 -1.59 -9.75
C ARG A 107 5.22 -0.78 -9.20
N HIS A 108 5.61 -1.03 -7.95
CA HIS A 108 6.91 -0.61 -7.37
C HIS A 108 7.68 -1.83 -6.84
N SER A 109 7.64 -2.95 -7.58
CA SER A 109 8.37 -4.18 -7.24
C SER A 109 9.89 -4.06 -7.43
N GLY A 110 10.41 -2.94 -7.93
CA GLY A 110 11.84 -2.80 -8.21
C GLY A 110 12.77 -2.81 -6.98
N LYS A 111 12.30 -2.54 -5.75
CA LYS A 111 13.22 -2.34 -4.58
C LYS A 111 12.68 -2.67 -3.18
N CYS A 112 11.53 -3.32 -3.02
CA CYS A 112 10.93 -3.54 -1.69
C CYS A 112 10.69 -5.01 -1.38
N GLU A 113 11.75 -5.65 -0.85
CA GLU A 113 11.71 -7.01 -0.33
C GLU A 113 11.31 -6.98 1.15
N CYS A 114 10.00 -7.03 1.43
CA CYS A 114 9.53 -7.23 2.79
C CYS A 114 9.60 -8.73 3.12
N LYS A 115 10.37 -9.10 4.14
CA LYS A 115 10.35 -10.47 4.66
C LYS A 115 9.07 -10.69 5.46
N GLU A 116 8.14 -11.45 4.90
CA GLU A 116 6.93 -11.83 5.62
C GLU A 116 7.28 -12.66 6.86
N GLN A 117 6.68 -12.30 8.00
CA GLN A 117 6.89 -13.02 9.24
C GLN A 117 5.98 -14.26 9.25
N ALA A 118 6.57 -15.45 9.16
CA ALA A 118 5.84 -16.70 9.28
C ALA A 118 5.36 -16.92 10.72
N LEU A 119 4.23 -17.64 10.88
CA LEU A 119 3.77 -18.03 12.20
C LEU A 119 4.73 -19.11 12.74
N GLY A 120 5.72 -18.67 13.52
CA GLY A 120 6.71 -19.55 14.15
C GLY A 120 6.14 -20.29 15.37
N ASN A 121 7.04 -20.67 16.28
CA ASN A 121 6.70 -21.33 17.54
C ASN A 121 5.77 -20.45 18.40
N PRO A 122 4.70 -21.01 19.02
CA PRO A 122 3.85 -20.30 19.98
C PRO A 122 4.60 -19.44 21.00
N LYS A 123 5.69 -19.95 21.58
CA LYS A 123 6.52 -19.19 22.54
C LYS A 123 7.15 -17.95 21.93
N ALA A 124 7.60 -18.04 20.68
CA ALA A 124 8.17 -16.90 19.96
C ALA A 124 7.09 -15.85 19.66
N PHE A 125 5.89 -16.28 19.26
CA PHE A 125 4.76 -15.39 19.03
C PHE A 125 4.35 -14.64 20.31
N CYS A 126 4.28 -15.34 21.45
CA CYS A 126 3.98 -14.73 22.74
C CYS A 126 5.10 -13.80 23.22
N GLY A 127 6.37 -14.17 22.96
CA GLY A 127 7.55 -13.37 23.29
C GLY A 127 7.60 -11.99 22.64
N MET A 128 6.92 -11.81 21.49
CA MET A 128 6.79 -10.51 20.81
C MET A 128 5.90 -9.51 21.59
N LYS A 129 5.15 -9.98 22.59
CA LYS A 129 4.29 -9.16 23.47
C LYS A 129 3.37 -8.21 22.69
N TYR A 130 2.75 -8.69 21.62
CA TYR A 130 1.76 -7.91 20.86
C TYR A 130 0.66 -7.39 21.77
N THR A 131 0.35 -6.09 21.67
CA THR A 131 -0.68 -5.43 22.48
C THR A 131 -2.06 -5.55 21.86
N TYR A 132 -2.12 -5.76 20.55
CA TYR A 132 -3.37 -6.08 19.85
C TYR A 132 -3.17 -7.18 18.81
N VAL A 133 -4.24 -7.96 18.59
CA VAL A 133 -4.35 -8.95 17.52
C VAL A 133 -5.75 -8.87 16.93
N ILE A 134 -5.86 -8.57 15.64
CA ILE A 134 -7.14 -8.28 14.98
C ILE A 134 -7.23 -8.94 13.60
N LYS A 135 -8.45 -9.31 13.20
CA LYS A 135 -8.83 -9.56 11.82
C LYS A 135 -9.33 -8.27 11.20
N THR A 136 -8.74 -7.85 10.10
CA THR A 136 -9.13 -6.60 9.43
C THR A 136 -9.15 -6.75 7.92
N LYS A 137 -10.05 -6.02 7.25
CA LYS A 137 -10.07 -5.86 5.79
C LYS A 137 -9.45 -4.52 5.44
N ILE A 138 -8.46 -4.50 4.56
CA ILE A 138 -7.84 -3.26 4.09
C ILE A 138 -8.83 -2.57 3.14
N LEU A 139 -9.18 -1.33 3.44
CA LEU A 139 -10.08 -0.53 2.60
C LEU A 139 -9.26 0.30 1.62
N SER A 140 -8.27 1.02 2.13
CA SER A 140 -7.36 1.84 1.33
C SER A 140 -6.05 2.08 2.07
N ALA A 141 -5.01 2.40 1.32
CA ALA A 141 -3.73 2.85 1.84
C ALA A 141 -3.44 4.23 1.23
N HIS A 142 -3.10 5.20 2.07
CA HIS A 142 -2.84 6.57 1.69
C HIS A 142 -1.45 6.97 2.15
N ASP A 143 -0.74 7.68 1.27
CA ASP A 143 0.48 8.38 1.62
C ASP A 143 0.12 9.84 1.93
N LYS A 144 0.33 10.26 3.18
CA LYS A 144 0.14 11.65 3.63
C LYS A 144 1.44 12.47 3.54
N GLY A 145 2.49 11.93 2.92
CA GLY A 145 3.80 12.53 2.72
C GLY A 145 4.70 12.47 3.95
N SER A 146 4.18 12.84 5.13
CA SER A 146 4.93 12.71 6.40
C SER A 146 4.78 11.34 7.06
N HIS A 147 3.72 10.61 6.71
CA HIS A 147 3.41 9.28 7.23
C HIS A 147 2.43 8.57 6.30
N ALA A 148 2.36 7.25 6.41
CA ALA A 148 1.35 6.45 5.74
C ALA A 148 0.15 6.19 6.67
N GLU A 149 -1.03 6.13 6.09
CA GLU A 149 -2.28 5.78 6.78
C GLU A 149 -2.99 4.68 6.01
N VAL A 150 -3.25 3.56 6.68
CA VAL A 150 -3.98 2.42 6.10
C VAL A 150 -5.35 2.36 6.74
N ASN A 151 -6.38 2.70 5.97
CA ASN A 151 -7.76 2.61 6.41
C ASN A 151 -8.25 1.17 6.33
N VAL A 152 -8.78 0.68 7.44
CA VAL A 152 -9.18 -0.71 7.58
C VAL A 152 -10.54 -0.87 8.23
N LYS A 153 -11.21 -1.98 7.97
CA LYS A 153 -12.42 -2.41 8.66
C LYS A 153 -12.12 -3.59 9.56
N ILE A 154 -12.06 -3.35 10.87
CA ILE A 154 -11.86 -4.38 11.89
C ILE A 154 -13.11 -5.27 11.93
N LYS A 155 -12.92 -6.54 11.53
CA LYS A 155 -13.98 -7.56 11.52
C LYS A 155 -14.02 -8.36 12.82
N LYS A 156 -12.86 -8.64 13.42
CA LYS A 156 -12.75 -9.39 14.68
C LYS A 156 -11.57 -8.89 15.50
N VAL A 157 -11.73 -8.84 16.82
CA VAL A 157 -10.65 -8.56 17.77
C VAL A 157 -10.35 -9.86 18.50
N LEU A 158 -9.11 -10.33 18.44
CA LEU A 158 -8.64 -11.55 19.10
C LEU A 158 -7.95 -11.22 20.43
N LYS A 159 -7.21 -10.11 20.48
CA LYS A 159 -6.56 -9.57 21.68
C LYS A 159 -6.55 -8.05 21.64
N SER A 160 -6.78 -7.43 22.79
CA SER A 160 -6.69 -6.00 23.03
C SER A 160 -6.19 -5.81 24.46
N THR A 161 -5.08 -5.11 24.67
CA THR A 161 -4.51 -4.92 26.02
C THR A 161 -4.89 -3.57 26.63
N LYS A 162 -4.27 -2.45 26.22
CA LYS A 162 -4.49 -1.15 26.88
C LYS A 162 -5.55 -0.32 26.16
N LEU A 163 -5.54 -0.29 24.83
CA LEU A 163 -6.57 0.38 24.05
C LEU A 163 -7.80 -0.53 23.89
N LYS A 164 -9.00 0.00 24.09
CA LYS A 164 -10.26 -0.71 23.80
C LYS A 164 -10.53 -0.67 22.30
N ILE A 165 -10.09 -1.68 21.57
CA ILE A 165 -10.31 -1.80 20.13
C ILE A 165 -11.69 -2.39 19.87
N LEU A 166 -12.53 -1.67 19.12
CA LEU A 166 -13.86 -2.10 18.72
C LEU A 166 -13.88 -2.52 17.24
N ARG A 167 -14.93 -3.26 16.86
CA ARG A 167 -15.23 -3.54 15.45
C ARG A 167 -15.65 -2.25 14.75
N GLY A 168 -15.27 -2.09 13.50
CA GLY A 168 -15.60 -0.89 12.73
C GLY A 168 -14.44 -0.37 11.89
N LYS A 169 -14.58 0.85 11.39
CA LYS A 169 -13.51 1.53 10.63
C LYS A 169 -12.44 2.02 11.61
N ARG A 170 -11.17 1.79 11.26
CA ARG A 170 -10.01 2.26 12.02
C ARG A 170 -8.84 2.49 11.06
N THR A 171 -7.82 3.21 11.52
CA THR A 171 -6.59 3.46 10.77
C THR A 171 -5.43 2.72 11.42
N LEU A 172 -4.67 1.97 10.61
CA LEU A 172 -3.37 1.43 10.97
C LEU A 172 -2.30 2.41 10.49
N TYR A 173 -1.24 2.55 11.28
CA TYR A 173 -0.15 3.49 11.02
C TYR A 173 1.14 2.71 10.79
N PRO A 174 1.55 2.51 9.53
CA PRO A 174 2.82 1.87 9.23
C PRO A 174 4.00 2.71 9.69
N GLU A 175 4.83 2.18 10.58
CA GLU A 175 6.11 2.77 10.99
C GLU A 175 7.19 2.24 10.04
N SER A 176 7.19 2.72 8.80
CA SER A 176 8.30 2.53 7.86
C SER A 176 8.12 3.52 6.72
N TRP A 177 8.69 4.72 6.87
CA TRP A 177 9.03 5.56 5.73
C TRP A 177 10.54 5.47 5.55
N THR A 178 10.99 4.50 4.76
CA THR A 178 12.38 4.51 4.29
C THR A 178 12.51 5.56 3.19
N ASN A 179 13.72 6.06 2.93
CA ASN A 179 14.01 6.94 1.78
C ASN A 179 13.65 6.33 0.39
N ARG A 180 13.04 5.13 0.35
CA ARG A 180 12.58 4.39 -0.83
C ARG A 180 11.05 4.32 -0.96
N GLY A 181 10.27 4.90 -0.04
CA GLY A 181 8.81 5.00 -0.14
C GLY A 181 8.03 3.70 0.10
N CYS A 182 8.61 2.74 0.85
CA CYS A 182 7.96 1.45 1.14
C CYS A 182 7.62 1.26 2.60
N THR A 183 6.38 0.85 2.86
CA THR A 183 5.87 0.40 4.16
C THR A 183 5.97 -1.13 4.24
N CYS A 184 6.70 -1.67 5.20
CA CYS A 184 6.72 -3.11 5.47
C CYS A 184 6.04 -3.39 6.81
N PRO A 185 5.10 -4.35 6.89
CA PRO A 185 4.60 -5.28 5.87
C PRO A 185 3.65 -4.65 4.81
N ILE A 186 3.58 -5.27 3.63
CA ILE A 186 2.73 -4.84 2.52
C ILE A 186 1.26 -5.18 2.82
N LEU A 187 0.40 -4.15 2.82
CA LEU A 187 -1.03 -4.28 3.08
C LEU A 187 -1.83 -3.88 1.82
N ASN A 188 -2.22 -4.88 1.03
CA ASN A 188 -2.96 -4.61 -0.20
C ASN A 188 -4.45 -4.33 0.10
N PRO A 189 -5.04 -3.26 -0.48
CA PRO A 189 -6.47 -3.00 -0.41
C PRO A 189 -7.34 -4.18 -0.86
N GLY A 190 -8.53 -4.31 -0.30
CA GLY A 190 -9.49 -5.36 -0.65
C GLY A 190 -9.26 -6.71 0.05
N LEU A 191 -8.03 -7.00 0.48
CA LEU A 191 -7.69 -8.24 1.16
C LEU A 191 -7.96 -8.20 2.67
N GLU A 192 -8.13 -9.38 3.25
CA GLU A 192 -8.26 -9.58 4.69
C GLU A 192 -6.94 -10.07 5.28
N TYR A 193 -6.55 -9.51 6.42
CA TYR A 193 -5.34 -9.88 7.13
C TYR A 193 -5.61 -10.15 8.61
N LEU A 194 -4.82 -11.07 9.17
CA LEU A 194 -4.57 -11.16 10.59
C LEU A 194 -3.38 -10.24 10.90
N VAL A 195 -3.63 -9.23 11.72
CA VAL A 195 -2.63 -8.22 12.09
C VAL A 195 -2.42 -8.27 13.59
N ALA A 196 -1.18 -8.51 14.01
CA ALA A 196 -0.74 -8.43 15.39
C ALA A 196 0.39 -7.41 15.49
N GLY A 197 0.22 -6.43 16.38
CA GLY A 197 1.11 -5.29 16.45
C GLY A 197 1.10 -4.63 17.82
N HIS A 198 1.59 -3.40 17.86
CA HIS A 198 1.78 -2.62 19.07
C HIS A 198 0.99 -1.32 18.99
N GLU A 199 0.39 -0.93 20.09
CA GLU A 199 -0.32 0.33 20.21
C GLU A 199 0.63 1.41 20.72
N ASP A 200 0.59 2.58 20.10
CA ASP A 200 1.16 3.77 20.71
C ASP A 200 0.16 4.29 21.74
N VAL A 201 0.46 4.05 23.01
CA VAL A 201 -0.40 4.40 24.15
C VAL A 201 -0.61 5.92 24.25
N ARG A 202 0.36 6.74 23.80
CA ARG A 202 0.27 8.19 23.91
C ARG A 202 -0.73 8.78 22.91
N THR A 203 -0.81 8.21 21.72
CA THR A 203 -1.63 8.72 20.62
C THR A 203 -2.87 7.88 20.34
N GLY A 204 -2.99 6.69 20.96
CA GLY A 204 -4.06 5.73 20.69
C GLY A 204 -3.98 5.13 19.27
N ARG A 205 -2.82 5.21 18.63
CA ARG A 205 -2.56 4.71 17.26
C ARG A 205 -2.24 3.23 17.28
N LEU A 206 -2.77 2.50 16.30
CA LEU A 206 -2.42 1.11 16.04
C LEU A 206 -1.23 1.09 15.07
N VAL A 207 -0.05 0.79 15.59
CA VAL A 207 1.20 0.85 14.82
C VAL A 207 1.49 -0.51 14.21
N VAL A 208 1.83 -0.50 12.92
CA VAL A 208 2.23 -1.69 12.17
C VAL A 208 3.66 -1.47 11.66
N ASN A 209 4.56 -2.40 11.91
CA ASN A 209 5.97 -2.26 11.54
C ASN A 209 6.59 -3.63 11.23
N MET A 210 7.91 -3.66 10.99
CA MET A 210 8.62 -4.89 10.67
C MET A 210 8.62 -5.95 11.78
N LYS A 211 8.27 -5.58 13.03
CA LYS A 211 8.10 -6.53 14.14
C LYS A 211 6.65 -6.99 14.28
N SER A 212 5.74 -6.42 13.51
CA SER A 212 4.33 -6.78 13.51
C SER A 212 4.11 -8.04 12.69
N PHE A 213 3.30 -8.95 13.21
CA PHE A 213 2.93 -10.14 12.48
C PHE A 213 1.70 -9.85 11.61
N VAL A 214 1.89 -9.93 10.29
CA VAL A 214 0.86 -9.69 9.29
C VAL A 214 0.85 -10.85 8.32
N GLN A 215 -0.29 -11.53 8.23
CA GLN A 215 -0.52 -12.57 7.24
C GLN A 215 -1.95 -12.48 6.71
N GLN A 216 -2.12 -12.85 5.44
CA GLN A 216 -3.44 -12.92 4.82
C GLN A 216 -4.33 -13.87 5.64
N TRP A 217 -5.59 -13.46 5.85
CA TRP A 217 -6.50 -14.18 6.72
C TRP A 217 -6.86 -15.55 6.13
N LYS A 218 -6.56 -16.61 6.89
CA LYS A 218 -7.09 -17.97 6.69
C LYS A 218 -7.83 -18.40 7.95
N SER A 219 -8.99 -19.03 7.81
CA SER A 219 -9.78 -19.48 8.98
C SER A 219 -9.03 -20.44 9.89
N ALA A 220 -8.14 -21.27 9.34
CA ALA A 220 -7.24 -22.13 10.12
C ALA A 220 -6.19 -21.33 10.92
N LEU A 221 -5.57 -20.33 10.28
CA LEU A 221 -4.59 -19.43 10.92
C LEU A 221 -5.22 -18.69 12.11
N GLY A 222 -6.43 -18.14 11.91
CA GLY A 222 -7.14 -17.41 12.97
C GLY A 222 -7.48 -18.29 14.18
N ARG A 223 -7.85 -19.57 13.97
CA ARG A 223 -8.06 -20.53 15.06
C ARG A 223 -6.77 -20.84 15.80
N LYS A 224 -5.69 -21.15 15.08
CA LYS A 224 -4.38 -21.45 15.64
C LYS A 224 -3.84 -20.29 16.50
N VAL A 225 -3.93 -19.05 16.00
CA VAL A 225 -3.48 -17.88 16.77
C VAL A 225 -4.36 -17.64 18.00
N LEU A 226 -5.66 -17.89 17.92
CA LEU A 226 -6.54 -17.79 19.08
C LEU A 226 -6.20 -18.84 20.16
N GLU A 227 -5.83 -20.06 19.77
CA GLU A 227 -5.36 -21.10 20.69
C GLU A 227 -4.04 -20.70 21.37
N ILE A 228 -3.06 -20.23 20.59
CA ILE A 228 -1.77 -19.73 21.10
C ILE A 228 -1.99 -18.62 22.13
N LEU A 229 -2.84 -17.65 21.80
CA LEU A 229 -3.15 -16.54 22.69
C LEU A 229 -3.80 -16.97 24.01
N LYS A 230 -4.58 -18.06 24.01
CA LYS A 230 -5.28 -18.57 25.20
C LYS A 230 -4.44 -19.52 26.05
N ARG A 231 -3.62 -20.36 25.43
CA ARG A 231 -2.92 -21.48 26.10
C ARG A 231 -1.44 -21.19 26.35
N ASP A 232 -0.77 -20.48 25.44
CA ASP A 232 0.68 -20.33 25.45
C ASP A 232 1.15 -18.92 25.87
N CYS A 233 0.28 -17.91 25.74
CA CYS A 233 0.61 -16.52 26.08
C CYS A 233 0.07 -16.08 27.46
N ASN A 234 -0.49 -17.00 28.24
CA ASN A 234 -1.01 -16.76 29.59
C ASN A 234 0.04 -17.10 30.65
#